data_AF-A0AAD3HPR3-F1
#
_entry.id   AF-A0AAD3HPR3-F1
#
_cell.length_a   1.000
_cell.length_b   1.000
_cell.length_c   1.000
_cell.angle_alpha   90.00
_cell.angle_beta   90.00
_cell.angle_gamma   90.00
#
_symmetry.space_group_name_H-M   'P 1'
#
loop_
_entity.id
_entity.type
_entity.pdbx_description
1 polymer ?
#
loop_
_entity_poly.entity_id
_entity_poly.type
_entity_poly.pdbx_seq_one_letter_code
_entity_poly.pdbx_strand_id
1 'polypeptide(L)'
;GAAAPLRALADHLRQSLAEWFSVGLLHLQPISWQHSPAALLERVMRCEAVHPLGGSWSELRRRLGPGRAVFAFTHPCLPGEPLVVLHTALMQGPAAAMSEILLDERQQPEQQQPGAPSFPSPFHPLPLPPPPPPTTAVFYSISAGQPGLRGVELGTFLIKRVAELLRSQHPSIRQLVTLSPLPSFRSWLTSRLMQEQQQQAQQWEPQRQQPAGEPAGHGSSSSSSTTPQ
;
A
#
# COMPACT_ATOMS: atom_id res chain seq x y z
N GLY A 1 -14.22 34.88 -4.22
CA GLY A 1 -13.82 33.83 -5.17
C GLY A 1 -14.59 32.56 -4.88
N ALA A 2 -15.06 31.84 -5.90
CA ALA A 2 -15.98 30.70 -5.80
C ALA A 2 -15.49 29.49 -4.95
N ALA A 3 -14.26 29.51 -4.44
CA ALA A 3 -13.66 28.42 -3.68
C ALA A 3 -14.24 28.25 -2.26
N ALA A 4 -14.67 29.32 -1.59
CA ALA A 4 -15.23 29.26 -0.24
C ALA A 4 -16.59 28.52 -0.17
N PRO A 5 -17.61 28.84 -1.00
CA PRO A 5 -18.89 28.12 -0.96
C PRO A 5 -18.77 26.66 -1.40
N LEU A 6 -17.89 26.34 -2.35
CA LEU A 6 -17.64 24.94 -2.75
C LEU A 6 -17.01 24.12 -1.62
N ARG A 7 -16.12 24.71 -0.82
CA ARG A 7 -15.53 24.04 0.34
C ARG A 7 -16.58 23.78 1.41
N ALA A 8 -17.42 24.76 1.72
CA ALA A 8 -18.52 24.60 2.68
C ALA A 8 -19.50 23.48 2.25
N LEU A 9 -19.85 23.42 0.95
CA LEU A 9 -20.67 22.34 0.41
C LEU A 9 -19.97 20.98 0.53
N ALA A 10 -18.69 20.90 0.17
CA ALA A 10 -17.91 19.67 0.28
C ALA A 10 -17.83 19.16 1.73
N ASP A 11 -17.64 20.05 2.69
CA ASP A 11 -17.60 19.71 4.12
C ASP A 11 -18.96 19.19 4.60
N HIS A 12 -20.05 19.82 4.16
CA HIS A 12 -21.42 19.38 4.51
C HIS A 12 -21.74 18.00 3.91
N LEU A 13 -21.42 17.80 2.62
CA LEU A 13 -21.57 16.50 1.97
C LEU A 13 -20.74 15.41 2.65
N ARG A 14 -19.52 15.74 3.09
CA ARG A 14 -18.67 14.79 3.80
C ARG A 14 -19.29 14.36 5.13
N GLN A 15 -19.91 15.29 5.87
CA GLN A 15 -20.62 14.97 7.12
C GLN A 15 -21.80 14.04 6.87
N SER A 16 -22.68 14.36 5.91
CA SER A 16 -23.82 13.51 5.57
C SER A 16 -23.38 12.12 5.08
N LEU A 17 -22.36 12.04 4.22
CA LEU A 17 -21.83 10.78 3.74
C LEU A 17 -21.18 9.95 4.86
N ALA A 18 -20.55 10.58 5.86
CA ALA A 18 -20.00 9.87 7.00
C ALA A 18 -21.07 9.20 7.86
N GLU A 19 -22.22 9.84 8.01
CA GLU A 19 -23.37 9.26 8.72
C GLU A 19 -24.01 8.12 7.90
N TRP A 20 -24.25 8.35 6.61
CA TRP A 20 -24.93 7.38 5.74
C TRP A 20 -24.09 6.15 5.40
N PHE A 21 -22.76 6.29 5.32
CA PHE A 21 -21.84 5.20 5.04
C PHE A 21 -21.11 4.69 6.28
N SER A 22 -21.76 4.79 7.45
CA SER A 22 -21.21 4.25 8.69
C SER A 22 -20.97 2.74 8.62
N VAL A 23 -19.95 2.27 9.35
CA VAL A 23 -19.49 0.87 9.31
C VAL A 23 -20.59 -0.14 9.67
N GLY A 24 -21.54 0.25 10.53
CA GLY A 24 -22.67 -0.59 10.93
C GLY A 24 -23.62 -0.94 9.78
N LEU A 25 -23.67 -0.10 8.74
CA LEU A 25 -24.52 -0.28 7.56
C LEU A 25 -23.80 -1.02 6.43
N LEU A 26 -22.51 -1.32 6.60
CA LEU A 26 -21.73 -2.05 5.61
C LEU A 26 -21.91 -3.55 5.77
N HIS A 27 -22.13 -4.21 4.64
CA HIS A 27 -22.23 -5.65 4.53
C HIS A 27 -20.86 -6.21 4.16
N LEU A 28 -20.34 -7.13 4.97
CA LEU A 28 -19.12 -7.86 4.68
C LEU A 28 -19.47 -9.06 3.78
N GLN A 29 -18.86 -9.12 2.60
CA GLN A 29 -19.04 -10.21 1.64
C GLN A 29 -17.70 -10.85 1.28
N PRO A 30 -17.55 -12.19 1.37
CA PRO A 30 -16.40 -12.89 0.82
C PRO A 30 -16.43 -12.86 -0.71
N ILE A 31 -15.27 -12.67 -1.32
CA ILE A 31 -15.09 -12.67 -2.77
C ILE A 31 -14.43 -13.99 -3.16
N SER A 32 -15.09 -14.73 -4.03
CA SER A 32 -14.59 -16.00 -4.59
C SER A 32 -14.59 -15.98 -6.12
N TRP A 33 -13.67 -16.74 -6.73
CA TRP A 33 -13.60 -16.86 -8.18
C TRP A 33 -14.84 -17.56 -8.77
N GLN A 34 -15.40 -18.55 -8.07
CA GLN A 34 -16.48 -19.39 -8.59
C GLN A 34 -17.88 -18.79 -8.37
N HIS A 35 -18.10 -18.08 -7.26
CA HIS A 35 -19.45 -17.63 -6.87
C HIS A 35 -19.69 -16.13 -7.03
N SER A 36 -18.63 -15.33 -7.24
CA SER A 36 -18.81 -13.88 -7.43
C SER A 36 -19.13 -13.55 -8.89
N PRO A 37 -20.09 -12.65 -9.16
CA PRO A 37 -20.36 -12.20 -10.52
C PRO A 37 -19.13 -11.55 -11.17
N ALA A 38 -18.91 -11.78 -12.47
CA ALA A 38 -17.77 -11.22 -13.19
C ALA A 38 -17.70 -9.68 -13.09
N ALA A 39 -18.85 -9.00 -13.13
CA ALA A 39 -18.93 -7.54 -12.96
C ALA A 39 -18.40 -7.06 -11.60
N LEU A 40 -18.61 -7.83 -10.52
CA LEU A 40 -18.06 -7.52 -9.20
C LEU A 40 -16.54 -7.75 -9.18
N LEU A 41 -16.06 -8.83 -9.81
CA LEU A 41 -14.63 -9.11 -9.93
C LEU A 41 -13.90 -8.01 -10.71
N GLU A 42 -14.49 -7.48 -11.79
CA GLU A 42 -13.93 -6.33 -12.52
C GLU A 42 -13.84 -5.08 -11.65
N ARG A 43 -14.83 -4.84 -10.78
CA ARG A 43 -14.80 -3.71 -9.84
C ARG A 43 -13.70 -3.90 -8.81
N VAL A 44 -13.62 -5.09 -8.21
CA VAL A 44 -12.52 -5.47 -7.29
C VAL A 44 -11.16 -5.25 -7.95
N MET A 45 -10.99 -5.64 -9.22
CA MET A 45 -9.75 -5.41 -9.96
C MET A 45 -9.41 -3.93 -10.12
N ARG A 46 -10.42 -3.10 -10.42
CA ARG A 46 -10.26 -1.65 -10.58
C ARG A 46 -9.97 -0.92 -9.27
N CYS A 47 -10.47 -1.44 -8.15
CA CYS A 47 -10.25 -0.84 -6.83
C CYS A 47 -8.82 -1.04 -6.32
N GLU A 48 -8.08 -2.06 -6.77
CA GLU A 48 -6.75 -2.40 -6.26
C GLU A 48 -5.73 -1.27 -6.48
N ALA A 49 -5.45 -0.51 -5.42
CA ALA A 49 -4.57 0.66 -5.44
C ALA A 49 -3.16 0.35 -4.94
N VAL A 50 -2.96 -0.72 -4.17
CA VAL A 50 -1.67 -1.04 -3.55
C VAL A 50 -0.81 -1.86 -4.51
N HIS A 51 -1.39 -2.87 -5.14
CA HIS A 51 -0.71 -3.75 -6.09
C HIS A 51 -1.51 -3.92 -7.37
N PRO A 52 -1.52 -2.91 -8.27
CA PRO A 52 -2.38 -2.89 -9.45
C PRO A 52 -2.27 -4.15 -10.30
N LEU A 53 -3.42 -4.69 -10.70
CA LEU A 53 -3.51 -5.95 -11.47
C LEU A 53 -3.27 -5.76 -12.97
N GLY A 54 -3.25 -4.52 -13.45
CA GLY A 54 -3.02 -4.21 -14.87
C GLY A 54 -4.04 -4.81 -15.84
N GLY A 55 -5.25 -5.13 -15.37
CA GLY A 55 -6.27 -5.83 -16.18
C GLY A 55 -6.06 -7.35 -16.32
N SER A 56 -5.10 -7.93 -15.58
CA SER A 56 -4.81 -9.37 -15.64
C SER A 56 -5.79 -10.19 -14.81
N TRP A 57 -6.72 -10.85 -15.49
CA TRP A 57 -7.64 -11.82 -14.88
C TRP A 57 -6.94 -13.03 -14.27
N SER A 58 -5.79 -13.45 -14.83
CA SER A 58 -5.02 -14.57 -14.30
C SER A 58 -4.39 -14.24 -12.94
N GLU A 59 -3.92 -13.00 -12.77
CA GLU A 59 -3.44 -12.50 -11.48
C GLU A 59 -4.59 -12.38 -10.46
N LEU A 60 -5.76 -11.86 -10.85
CA LEU A 60 -6.92 -11.84 -9.95
C LEU A 60 -7.29 -13.25 -9.50
N ARG A 61 -7.30 -14.21 -10.43
CA ARG A 61 -7.57 -15.62 -10.13
C ARG A 61 -6.57 -16.21 -9.13
N ARG A 62 -5.28 -15.88 -9.24
CA ARG A 62 -4.27 -16.25 -8.22
C ARG A 62 -4.59 -15.63 -6.86
N ARG A 63 -4.94 -14.35 -6.83
CA ARG A 63 -5.29 -13.64 -5.58
C ARG A 63 -6.60 -14.10 -4.94
N LEU A 64 -7.46 -14.80 -5.68
CA LEU A 64 -8.67 -15.46 -5.19
C LEU A 64 -8.50 -16.99 -5.04
N GLY A 65 -7.29 -17.48 -5.26
CA GLY A 65 -6.95 -18.90 -5.23
C GLY A 65 -6.80 -19.48 -3.82
N PRO A 66 -6.38 -20.74 -3.71
CA PRO A 66 -6.16 -21.40 -2.42
C PRO A 66 -5.11 -20.65 -1.58
N GLY A 67 -5.34 -20.59 -0.27
CA GLY A 67 -4.48 -19.83 0.65
C GLY A 67 -4.62 -18.31 0.50
N ARG A 68 -5.65 -17.83 -0.20
CA ARG A 68 -6.02 -16.41 -0.27
C ARG A 68 -7.46 -16.22 0.18
N ALA A 69 -7.72 -15.11 0.84
CA ALA A 69 -9.04 -14.69 1.25
C ALA A 69 -9.21 -13.23 0.88
N VAL A 70 -10.25 -12.93 0.11
CA VAL A 70 -10.56 -11.57 -0.32
C VAL A 70 -11.96 -11.23 0.15
N PHE A 71 -12.11 -10.03 0.70
CA PHE A 71 -13.37 -9.55 1.25
C PHE A 71 -13.70 -8.18 0.67
N ALA A 72 -14.98 -7.93 0.46
CA ALA A 72 -15.49 -6.60 0.12
C ALA A 72 -16.52 -6.14 1.13
N PHE A 73 -16.47 -4.86 1.48
CA PHE A 73 -17.56 -4.17 2.16
C PHE A 73 -18.45 -3.49 1.11
N THR A 74 -19.74 -3.81 1.13
CA THR A 74 -20.75 -3.23 0.24
C THR A 74 -21.80 -2.49 1.05
N HIS A 75 -22.56 -1.61 0.41
CA HIS A 75 -23.65 -0.88 1.05
C HIS A 75 -24.97 -1.16 0.32
N PRO A 76 -26.11 -1.32 1.00
CA PRO A 76 -27.40 -1.61 0.37
C PRO A 76 -27.81 -0.62 -0.72
N CYS A 77 -27.48 0.66 -0.56
CA CYS A 77 -27.78 1.70 -1.57
C CYS A 77 -26.84 1.68 -2.78
N LEU A 78 -25.76 0.90 -2.75
CA LEU A 78 -24.80 0.73 -3.85
C LEU A 78 -24.57 -0.77 -4.11
N PRO A 79 -25.60 -1.50 -4.58
CA PRO A 79 -25.51 -2.94 -4.75
C PRO A 79 -24.43 -3.32 -5.78
N GLY A 80 -23.60 -4.29 -5.41
CA GLY A 80 -22.50 -4.77 -6.24
C GLY A 80 -21.31 -3.80 -6.36
N GLU A 81 -21.33 -2.65 -5.70
CA GLU A 81 -20.17 -1.74 -5.65
C GLU A 81 -19.36 -1.99 -4.37
N PRO A 82 -18.12 -2.49 -4.49
CA PRO A 82 -17.25 -2.66 -3.33
C PRO A 82 -16.72 -1.29 -2.87
N LEU A 83 -17.06 -0.91 -1.64
CA LEU A 83 -16.57 0.34 -1.04
C LEU A 83 -15.16 0.18 -0.47
N VAL A 84 -14.87 -0.97 0.11
CA VAL A 84 -13.54 -1.35 0.59
C VAL A 84 -13.28 -2.79 0.22
N VAL A 85 -12.11 -3.06 -0.36
CA VAL A 85 -11.63 -4.40 -0.69
C VAL A 85 -10.42 -4.72 0.18
N LEU A 86 -10.41 -5.89 0.80
CA LEU A 86 -9.31 -6.40 1.60
C LEU A 86 -8.78 -7.67 0.96
N HIS A 87 -7.49 -7.68 0.64
CA HIS A 87 -6.78 -8.87 0.22
C HIS A 87 -5.94 -9.43 1.36
N THR A 88 -6.13 -10.71 1.65
CA THR A 88 -5.46 -11.43 2.73
C THR A 88 -4.80 -12.70 2.20
N ALA A 89 -3.57 -12.94 2.63
CA ALA A 89 -2.87 -14.20 2.44
C ALA A 89 -2.93 -15.04 3.72
N LEU A 90 -3.26 -16.32 3.57
CA LEU A 90 -3.28 -17.30 4.65
C LEU A 90 -1.96 -18.08 4.63
N MET A 91 -1.14 -17.91 5.66
CA MET A 91 0.23 -18.38 5.72
C MET A 91 0.54 -19.12 7.03
N GLN A 92 1.71 -19.75 7.10
CA GLN A 92 2.21 -20.42 8.31
C GLN A 92 3.03 -19.51 9.25
N GLY A 93 3.28 -18.28 8.82
CA GLY A 93 4.01 -17.26 9.56
C GLY A 93 3.78 -15.88 8.93
N PRO A 94 4.29 -14.81 9.57
CA PRO A 94 4.23 -13.48 8.99
C PRO A 94 5.12 -13.40 7.74
N ALA A 95 4.63 -12.73 6.69
CA ALA A 95 5.43 -12.45 5.50
C ALA A 95 6.38 -11.27 5.77
N ALA A 96 7.64 -11.39 5.35
CA ALA A 96 8.61 -10.29 5.43
C ALA A 96 8.57 -9.40 4.17
N ALA A 97 8.21 -9.97 3.02
CA ALA A 97 8.16 -9.26 1.75
C ALA A 97 6.90 -9.58 0.93
N MET A 98 6.49 -8.63 0.08
CA MET A 98 5.36 -8.81 -0.85
C MET A 98 5.61 -9.90 -1.89
N SER A 99 6.87 -10.15 -2.25
CA SER A 99 7.27 -11.20 -3.18
C SER A 99 6.87 -12.59 -2.68
N GLU A 100 6.95 -12.86 -1.38
CA GLU A 100 6.52 -14.12 -0.78
C GLU A 100 5.02 -14.37 -0.93
N ILE A 101 4.22 -13.31 -1.08
CA ILE A 101 2.77 -13.39 -1.22
C ILE A 101 2.37 -13.48 -2.70
N LEU A 102 2.97 -12.66 -3.57
CA LEU A 102 2.57 -12.57 -4.98
C LEU A 102 3.22 -13.64 -5.87
N LEU A 103 4.41 -14.13 -5.51
CA LEU A 103 5.15 -15.14 -6.29
C LEU A 103 4.98 -16.57 -5.75
N ASP A 104 4.05 -16.78 -4.82
CA ASP A 104 3.78 -18.10 -4.23
C ASP A 104 3.19 -19.06 -5.30
N GLU A 105 4.07 -19.79 -5.97
CA GLU A 105 3.74 -20.73 -7.05
C GLU A 105 3.13 -22.06 -6.56
N ARG A 106 2.96 -22.25 -5.25
CA ARG A 106 2.24 -23.43 -4.70
C ARG A 106 0.78 -23.52 -5.15
N GLN A 107 0.31 -22.54 -5.93
CA GLN A 107 -1.06 -22.39 -6.42
C GLN A 107 -1.33 -23.01 -7.80
N GLN A 108 -0.40 -23.72 -8.41
CA GLN A 108 -0.72 -24.57 -9.56
C GLN A 108 -1.14 -25.96 -9.05
N PRO A 109 -2.44 -26.28 -8.90
CA PRO A 109 -2.83 -27.68 -8.97
C PRO A 109 -2.41 -28.17 -10.35
N GLU A 110 -1.68 -29.29 -10.37
CA GLU A 110 -1.27 -30.06 -11.54
C GLU A 110 -2.13 -29.75 -12.79
N GLN A 111 -1.69 -28.78 -13.59
CA GLN A 111 -1.97 -28.89 -15.01
C GLN A 111 -1.13 -30.08 -15.45
N GLN A 112 -1.82 -31.18 -15.74
CA GLN A 112 -1.28 -32.39 -16.35
C GLN A 112 -0.06 -32.02 -17.19
N GLN A 113 1.12 -32.52 -16.80
CA GLN A 113 2.36 -32.33 -17.54
C GLN A 113 2.09 -32.65 -19.01
N PRO A 114 2.13 -31.67 -19.94
CA PRO A 114 2.03 -31.97 -21.34
C PRO A 114 3.38 -32.56 -21.77
N GLY A 115 3.53 -33.87 -21.63
CA GLY A 115 4.74 -34.60 -22.04
C GLY A 115 5.24 -35.71 -21.11
N ALA A 116 4.54 -36.07 -20.03
CA ALA A 116 4.93 -37.24 -19.25
C ALA A 116 4.79 -38.50 -20.14
N PRO A 117 5.86 -39.32 -20.30
CA PRO A 117 5.79 -40.49 -21.16
C PRO A 117 4.74 -41.46 -20.61
N SER A 118 3.89 -41.95 -21.50
CA SER A 118 2.77 -42.88 -21.24
C SER A 118 3.26 -44.29 -20.91
N PHE A 119 4.20 -44.42 -19.99
CA PHE A 119 4.52 -45.70 -19.36
C PHE A 119 3.77 -45.79 -18.04
N PRO A 120 2.94 -46.81 -17.82
CA PRO A 120 2.33 -47.04 -16.53
C PRO A 120 3.45 -47.41 -15.55
N SER A 121 3.91 -46.44 -14.76
CA SER A 121 4.72 -46.74 -13.58
C SER A 121 3.81 -47.47 -12.59
N PRO A 122 4.16 -48.69 -12.11
CA PRO A 122 3.39 -49.38 -11.08
C PRO A 122 3.40 -48.62 -9.74
N PHE A 123 4.25 -47.60 -9.62
CA PHE A 123 4.26 -46.66 -8.52
C PHE A 123 3.48 -45.41 -8.91
N HIS A 124 2.15 -45.47 -8.77
CA HIS A 124 1.34 -44.25 -8.73
C HIS A 124 1.86 -43.41 -7.55
N PRO A 125 2.25 -42.14 -7.74
CA PRO A 125 2.65 -41.29 -6.62
C PRO A 125 1.49 -41.25 -5.62
N LEU A 126 1.77 -41.59 -4.36
CA LEU A 126 0.81 -41.45 -3.27
C LEU A 126 0.36 -39.98 -3.22
N PRO A 127 -0.93 -39.68 -2.98
CA PRO A 127 -1.41 -38.33 -2.82
C PRO A 127 -0.56 -37.62 -1.76
N LEU A 128 0.01 -36.46 -2.12
CA LEU A 128 0.76 -35.65 -1.17
C LEU A 128 -0.15 -35.32 0.02
N PRO A 129 0.36 -35.36 1.27
CA PRO A 129 -0.42 -34.98 2.42
C PRO A 129 -0.93 -33.54 2.28
N PRO A 130 -2.14 -33.23 2.78
CA PRO A 130 -2.69 -31.89 2.67
C PRO A 130 -1.77 -30.87 3.35
N PRO A 131 -1.67 -29.64 2.83
CA PRO A 131 -0.84 -28.62 3.43
C PRO A 131 -1.33 -28.34 4.87
N PRO A 132 -0.40 -28.02 5.80
CA PRO A 132 -0.77 -27.71 7.17
C PRO A 132 -1.71 -26.48 7.21
N PRO A 133 -2.62 -26.41 8.20
CA PRO A 133 -3.60 -25.34 8.30
C PRO A 133 -2.93 -23.99 8.62
N PRO A 134 -3.38 -22.86 8.04
CA PRO A 134 -2.72 -21.57 8.21
C PRO A 134 -2.77 -21.08 9.66
N THR A 135 -1.69 -20.48 10.12
CA THR A 135 -1.53 -19.92 11.48
C THR A 135 -1.53 -18.39 11.50
N THR A 136 -1.27 -17.76 10.35
CA THR A 136 -1.16 -16.30 10.21
C THR A 136 -1.99 -15.79 9.03
N ALA A 137 -2.78 -14.75 9.27
CA ALA A 137 -3.45 -13.97 8.24
C ALA A 137 -2.67 -12.67 7.97
N VAL A 138 -2.23 -12.48 6.73
CA VAL A 138 -1.47 -11.30 6.30
C VAL A 138 -2.35 -10.42 5.42
N PHE A 139 -2.76 -9.26 5.92
CA PHE A 139 -3.47 -8.24 5.15
C PHE A 139 -2.45 -7.44 4.34
N TYR A 140 -2.40 -7.65 3.02
CA TYR A 140 -1.37 -7.05 2.17
C TYR A 140 -1.92 -5.96 1.24
N SER A 141 -3.24 -5.88 1.06
CA SER A 141 -3.88 -4.75 0.39
C SER A 141 -5.22 -4.43 1.06
N ILE A 142 -5.43 -3.15 1.32
CA ILE A 142 -6.70 -2.58 1.77
C ILE A 142 -6.96 -1.37 0.88
N SER A 143 -7.93 -1.50 -0.02
CA SER A 143 -8.19 -0.50 -1.06
C SER A 143 -9.61 0.05 -0.94
N ALA A 144 -9.74 1.38 -0.97
CA ALA A 144 -11.03 2.05 -1.04
C ALA A 144 -11.48 2.12 -2.50
N GLY A 145 -12.69 1.61 -2.79
CA GLY A 145 -13.20 1.50 -4.14
C GLY A 145 -13.89 2.76 -4.68
N GLN A 146 -14.30 3.68 -3.81
CA GLN A 146 -15.08 4.86 -4.19
C GLN A 146 -14.34 6.17 -3.85
N PRO A 147 -13.87 6.94 -4.86
CA PRO A 147 -13.16 8.19 -4.62
C PRO A 147 -14.05 9.28 -4.00
N GLY A 148 -15.37 9.22 -4.24
CA GLY A 148 -16.35 10.14 -3.64
C GLY A 148 -16.52 9.98 -2.13
N LEU A 149 -16.08 8.85 -1.56
CA LEU A 149 -16.07 8.60 -0.11
C LEU A 149 -14.69 8.90 0.51
N ARG A 150 -13.78 9.54 -0.23
CA ARG A 150 -12.45 9.88 0.29
C ARG A 150 -12.58 10.81 1.50
N GLY A 151 -12.02 10.38 2.62
CA GLY A 151 -12.07 11.13 3.89
C GLY A 151 -13.31 10.83 4.74
N VAL A 152 -14.19 9.93 4.30
CA VAL A 152 -15.16 9.27 5.19
C VAL A 152 -14.42 8.15 5.92
N GLU A 153 -14.39 8.20 7.24
CA GLU A 153 -13.74 7.16 8.05
C GLU A 153 -14.60 5.90 8.09
N LEU A 154 -14.35 4.99 7.15
CA LEU A 154 -14.91 3.65 7.17
C LEU A 154 -14.25 2.76 8.26
N GLY A 155 -13.25 3.29 8.97
CA GLY A 155 -12.89 2.90 10.34
C GLY A 155 -12.02 1.64 10.53
N THR A 156 -11.41 1.55 11.72
CA THR A 156 -10.63 0.41 12.25
C THR A 156 -11.46 -0.88 12.38
N PHE A 157 -12.78 -0.76 12.45
CA PHE A 157 -13.70 -1.87 12.65
C PHE A 157 -13.80 -2.82 11.43
N LEU A 158 -13.44 -2.37 10.22
CA LEU A 158 -13.45 -3.23 9.03
C LEU A 158 -12.50 -4.41 9.19
N ILE A 159 -11.26 -4.12 9.60
CA ILE A 159 -10.24 -5.13 9.82
C ILE A 159 -10.67 -6.06 10.95
N LYS A 160 -11.30 -5.54 12.00
CA LYS A 160 -11.82 -6.35 13.11
C LYS A 160 -12.89 -7.36 12.64
N ARG A 161 -13.87 -6.95 11.84
CA ARG A 161 -14.92 -7.86 11.32
C ARG A 161 -14.32 -8.95 10.43
N VAL A 162 -13.36 -8.59 9.57
CA VAL A 162 -12.66 -9.57 8.73
C VAL A 162 -11.80 -10.51 9.57
N ALA A 163 -11.11 -9.99 10.59
CA ALA A 163 -10.32 -10.79 11.52
C ALA A 163 -11.16 -11.82 12.28
N GLU A 164 -12.33 -11.42 12.78
CA GLU A 164 -13.29 -12.31 13.44
C GLU A 164 -13.79 -13.40 12.49
N LEU A 165 -14.16 -13.02 11.25
CA LEU A 165 -14.59 -13.96 10.23
C LEU A 165 -13.50 -14.97 9.89
N LEU A 166 -12.27 -14.52 9.68
CA LEU A 166 -11.12 -15.38 9.38
C LEU A 166 -10.83 -16.37 10.52
N ARG A 167 -10.91 -15.93 11.78
CA ARG A 167 -10.71 -16.81 12.94
C ARG A 167 -11.84 -17.82 13.10
N SER A 168 -13.06 -17.45 12.73
CA SER A 168 -14.20 -18.38 12.74
C SER A 168 -14.06 -19.47 11.66
N GLN A 169 -13.56 -19.12 10.47
CA GLN A 169 -13.35 -20.05 9.36
C GLN A 169 -12.09 -20.89 9.52
N HIS A 170 -11.05 -20.33 10.15
CA HIS A 170 -9.77 -21.00 10.38
C HIS A 170 -9.35 -20.81 11.85
N PRO A 171 -9.81 -21.69 12.76
CA PRO A 171 -9.48 -21.61 14.19
C PRO A 171 -7.98 -21.73 14.51
N SER A 172 -7.18 -22.24 13.57
CA SER A 172 -5.72 -22.32 13.66
C SER A 172 -5.02 -20.96 13.58
N ILE A 173 -5.69 -19.93 13.06
CA ILE A 173 -5.09 -18.59 12.92
C ILE A 173 -4.93 -17.93 14.29
N ARG A 174 -3.68 -17.69 14.68
CA ARG A 174 -3.31 -17.02 15.94
C ARG A 174 -2.76 -15.62 15.71
N GLN A 175 -2.17 -15.35 14.55
CA GLN A 175 -1.57 -14.07 14.22
C GLN A 175 -2.33 -13.39 13.08
N LEU A 176 -2.57 -12.09 13.24
CA LEU A 176 -3.11 -11.23 12.20
C LEU A 176 -2.18 -10.05 12.06
N VAL A 177 -1.60 -9.88 10.87
CA VAL A 177 -0.59 -8.87 10.59
C VAL A 177 -0.92 -8.14 9.30
N THR A 178 -0.45 -6.90 9.18
CA THR A 178 -0.59 -6.11 7.96
C THR A 178 0.77 -5.94 7.30
N LEU A 179 0.84 -6.05 5.98
CA LEU A 179 1.99 -5.69 5.18
C LEU A 179 1.66 -4.42 4.39
N SER A 180 1.71 -3.28 5.07
CA SER A 180 1.21 -2.00 4.55
C SER A 180 2.31 -1.18 3.85
N PRO A 181 2.00 -0.48 2.75
CA PRO A 181 2.94 0.42 2.09
C PRO A 181 3.17 1.71 2.90
N LEU A 182 4.31 2.38 2.65
CA LEU A 182 4.64 3.69 3.20
C LEU A 182 4.82 4.74 2.07
N PRO A 183 3.74 5.14 1.37
CA PRO A 183 3.81 5.84 0.08
C PRO A 183 4.52 7.21 0.12
N SER A 184 4.46 7.91 1.26
CA SER A 184 5.03 9.26 1.41
C SER A 184 6.39 9.28 2.13
N PHE A 185 6.87 8.13 2.62
CA PHE A 185 8.07 8.08 3.46
C PHE A 185 9.31 8.58 2.71
N ARG A 186 9.51 8.16 1.45
CA ARG A 186 10.64 8.63 0.63
C ARG A 186 10.61 10.14 0.44
N SER A 187 9.46 10.69 0.04
CA SER A 187 9.32 12.14 -0.17
C SER A 187 9.61 12.90 1.12
N TRP A 188 9.07 12.44 2.25
CA TRP A 188 9.31 13.03 3.55
C TRP A 188 10.81 13.00 3.93
N LEU A 189 11.47 11.87 3.73
CA LEU A 189 12.89 11.71 4.03
C LEU A 189 13.75 12.64 3.18
N THR A 190 13.47 12.73 1.88
CA THR A 190 14.17 13.64 0.97
C THR A 190 13.98 15.11 1.39
N SER A 191 12.76 15.52 1.74
CA SER A 191 12.50 16.87 2.23
C SER A 191 13.24 17.18 3.53
N ARG A 192 13.35 16.21 4.45
CA ARG A 192 14.11 16.35 5.69
C ARG A 192 15.61 16.52 5.44
N LEU A 193 16.20 15.68 4.59
CA LEU A 193 17.62 15.79 4.24
C LEU A 193 17.95 17.14 3.59
N MET A 194 17.09 17.65 2.71
CA MET A 194 17.24 18.98 2.11
C MET A 194 17.17 20.10 3.15
N GLN A 195 16.24 20.00 4.11
CA GLN A 195 16.09 20.97 5.18
C GLN A 195 17.33 21.02 6.10
N GLU A 196 17.87 19.87 6.47
CA GLU A 196 19.08 19.78 7.28
C GLU A 196 20.31 20.36 6.56
N GLN A 197 20.47 20.05 5.27
CA GLN A 197 21.55 20.61 4.45
C GLN A 197 21.47 22.14 4.39
N GLN A 198 20.27 22.69 4.24
CA GLN A 198 20.06 24.13 4.15
C GLN A 198 20.27 24.84 5.49
N GLN A 199 19.88 24.21 6.59
CA GLN A 199 20.19 24.69 7.94
C GLN A 199 21.69 24.69 8.20
N GLN A 200 22.40 23.63 7.78
CA GLN A 200 23.84 23.51 7.96
C GLN A 200 24.61 24.53 7.10
N ALA A 201 24.14 24.80 5.87
CA ALA A 201 24.69 25.86 5.01
C ALA A 201 24.49 27.26 5.62
N GLN A 202 23.29 27.57 6.12
CA GLN A 202 22.98 28.84 6.77
C GLN A 202 23.72 29.03 8.10
N GLN A 203 24.03 27.93 8.81
CA GLN A 203 24.77 27.97 10.07
C GLN A 203 26.28 28.20 9.86
N TRP A 204 26.83 27.87 8.69
CA TRP A 204 28.25 28.05 8.36
C TRP A 204 28.58 29.42 7.71
N GLU A 205 27.58 30.15 7.20
CA GLU A 205 27.74 31.46 6.56
C GLU A 205 28.12 32.68 7.46
N PRO A 206 27.89 32.71 8.80
CA PRO A 206 28.27 33.87 9.63
C PRO A 206 29.78 34.06 9.84
N GLN A 207 30.61 33.03 9.62
CA GLN A 207 32.06 33.09 9.90
C GLN A 207 32.91 33.63 8.75
N ARG A 208 32.33 33.89 7.57
CA ARG A 208 33.07 34.42 6.40
C ARG A 208 33.01 35.94 6.23
N GLN A 209 32.31 36.68 7.09
CA GLN A 209 32.16 38.15 6.99
C GLN A 209 32.97 38.94 8.04
N GLN A 210 34.07 38.42 8.58
CA GLN A 210 35.07 39.28 9.24
C GLN A 210 36.04 39.81 8.18
N PRO A 211 36.12 41.13 7.92
CA PRO A 211 37.15 41.67 7.05
C PRO A 211 38.53 41.41 7.68
N ALA A 212 39.43 40.82 6.90
CA ALA A 212 40.83 40.70 7.27
C ALA A 212 41.39 42.10 7.56
N GLY A 213 41.85 42.34 8.78
CA GLY A 213 42.44 43.61 9.18
C GLY A 213 43.60 44.00 8.25
N GLU A 214 43.57 45.25 7.80
CA GLU A 214 44.65 45.88 7.03
C GLU A 214 45.99 45.80 7.79
N PRO A 215 47.09 45.38 7.13
CA PRO A 215 48.42 45.55 7.72
C PRO A 215 48.85 47.02 7.59
N ALA A 216 49.10 47.65 8.73
CA ALA A 216 49.65 49.00 8.83
C ALA A 216 51.06 49.08 8.23
N GLY A 217 51.19 49.68 7.04
CA GLY A 217 52.47 50.05 6.43
C GLY A 217 52.96 51.41 6.95
N HIS A 218 53.96 51.40 7.84
CA HIS A 218 54.79 52.57 8.14
C HIS A 218 55.96 52.64 7.16
N GLY A 219 56.24 53.83 6.61
CA GLY A 219 57.44 54.08 5.80
C GLY A 219 57.39 55.43 5.06
N SER A 220 57.80 56.49 5.76
CA SER A 220 57.84 57.88 5.29
C SER A 220 59.07 58.19 4.41
N SER A 221 58.93 59.24 3.56
CA SER A 221 59.97 60.18 3.03
C SER A 221 61.07 59.63 2.10
N SER A 222 61.58 60.30 1.06
CA SER A 222 61.47 61.68 0.51
C SER A 222 62.34 61.80 -0.76
N SER A 223 62.04 62.79 -1.63
CA SER A 223 62.94 63.53 -2.57
C SER A 223 63.69 62.74 -3.67
N SER A 224 63.94 63.18 -4.92
CA SER A 224 63.94 64.51 -5.59
C SER A 224 64.24 64.31 -7.09
N SER A 225 63.67 65.19 -7.93
CA SER A 225 64.16 65.75 -9.22
C SER A 225 65.14 64.98 -10.13
N THR A 226 64.84 64.94 -11.45
CA THR A 226 65.66 65.54 -12.56
C THR A 226 65.14 65.08 -13.95
N THR A 227 64.59 66.02 -14.72
CA THR A 227 64.46 66.07 -16.20
C THR A 227 65.80 66.56 -16.80
N PRO A 228 66.07 66.68 -18.12
CA PRO A 228 65.34 66.38 -19.37
C PRO A 228 66.14 65.38 -20.26
N GLN A 229 65.81 65.00 -21.50
CA GLN A 229 65.10 65.60 -22.64
C GLN A 229 64.59 64.46 -23.53
#